data_AF-A0A328E5D2-F1
#
_entry.id   AF-A0A328E5D2-F1
#
_cell.length_a   1.000
_cell.length_b   1.000
_cell.length_c   1.000
_cell.angle_alpha   90.00
_cell.angle_beta   90.00
_cell.angle_gamma   90.00
#
_symmetry.space_group_name_H-M   'P 1'
#
loop_
_entity.id
_entity.type
_entity.pdbx_description
1 polymer ?
#
loop_
_entity_poly.entity_id
_entity_poly.type
_entity_poly.pdbx_seq_one_letter_code
_entity_poly.pdbx_strand_id
1 'polypeptide(L)'
;MPPKKMGVNSKAEASRARKTAVEAERKDREAREKEDQYWREAEGSKSRAAKKREEEAEKRAETAAKKAEARRLALQEEEELAKALKKPDKKADRVSIPVKVTEAELRRRREEEQVAIQRRAEEEKRRQARVAAEEEYERMVLVTNTNRDDSIIEARSVDEALARLTVAENLPVDKHPEKRLKASFKAFEEYELPRLKADKPGLTHTQYKDMIWKLWKKSPDNPLNQVADKP
;
A
#
# COMPACT_ATOMS: atom_id res chain seq x y z
N MET A 1 -59.38 27.63 -32.19
CA MET A 1 -57.90 27.73 -32.22
C MET A 1 -57.34 27.04 -30.98
N PRO A 2 -56.43 26.06 -31.11
CA PRO A 2 -55.89 25.34 -29.95
C PRO A 2 -54.92 26.24 -29.15
N PRO A 3 -54.91 26.16 -27.81
CA PRO A 3 -54.09 27.04 -26.98
C PRO A 3 -52.60 26.77 -27.21
N LYS A 4 -51.81 27.85 -27.31
CA LYS A 4 -50.35 27.81 -27.49
C LYS A 4 -49.72 27.02 -26.34
N LYS A 5 -49.03 25.93 -26.67
CA LYS A 5 -48.22 25.14 -25.74
C LYS A 5 -47.05 26.01 -25.25
N MET A 6 -47.22 26.69 -24.12
CA MET A 6 -46.13 27.41 -23.46
C MET A 6 -45.14 26.37 -22.96
N GLY A 7 -43.94 26.34 -23.56
CA GLY A 7 -42.82 25.56 -23.06
C GLY A 7 -42.56 25.94 -21.60
N VAL A 8 -42.37 24.92 -20.76
CA VAL A 8 -42.11 25.07 -19.33
C VAL A 8 -40.88 25.96 -19.11
N ASN A 9 -40.96 26.87 -18.13
CA ASN A 9 -39.90 27.84 -17.86
C ASN A 9 -38.62 27.13 -17.38
N SER A 10 -37.53 27.26 -18.15
CA SER A 10 -36.23 26.62 -17.89
C SER A 10 -35.72 26.80 -16.45
N LYS A 11 -35.97 27.96 -15.82
CA LYS A 11 -35.55 28.20 -14.42
C LYS A 11 -36.38 27.39 -13.41
N ALA A 12 -37.66 27.16 -13.71
CA ALA A 12 -38.53 26.32 -12.90
C ALA A 12 -38.17 24.82 -13.05
N GLU A 13 -37.77 24.39 -14.26
CA GLU A 13 -37.24 23.05 -14.49
C GLU A 13 -35.93 22.81 -13.76
N ALA A 14 -34.98 23.76 -13.82
CA ALA A 14 -33.71 23.65 -13.09
C ALA A 14 -33.91 23.58 -11.56
N SER A 15 -34.87 24.33 -11.01
CA SER A 15 -35.22 24.27 -9.59
C SER A 15 -35.84 22.93 -9.20
N ARG A 16 -36.76 22.39 -10.04
CA ARG A 16 -37.33 21.05 -9.84
C ARG A 16 -36.25 19.96 -9.94
N ALA A 17 -35.35 20.05 -10.91
CA ALA A 17 -34.24 19.12 -11.09
C ALA A 17 -33.29 19.09 -9.87
N ARG A 18 -33.00 20.25 -9.27
CA ARG A 18 -32.21 20.32 -8.02
C ARG A 18 -32.92 19.66 -6.86
N LYS A 19 -34.24 19.91 -6.70
CA LYS A 19 -35.03 19.27 -5.64
C LYS A 19 -35.09 17.76 -5.81
N THR A 20 -35.30 17.27 -7.03
CA THR A 20 -35.30 15.82 -7.31
C THR A 20 -33.93 15.19 -7.12
N ALA A 21 -32.84 15.90 -7.44
CA ALA A 21 -31.47 15.41 -7.20
C ALA A 21 -31.18 15.28 -5.70
N VAL A 22 -31.55 16.28 -4.90
CA VAL A 22 -31.39 16.22 -3.43
C VAL A 22 -32.25 15.12 -2.81
N GLU A 23 -33.49 14.95 -3.28
CA GLU A 23 -34.34 13.83 -2.84
C GLU A 23 -33.79 12.46 -3.26
N ALA A 24 -33.19 12.36 -4.44
CA ALA A 24 -32.52 11.14 -4.89
C ALA A 24 -31.28 10.83 -4.03
N GLU A 25 -30.41 11.82 -3.78
CA GLU A 25 -29.26 11.64 -2.88
C GLU A 25 -29.67 11.27 -1.46
N ARG A 26 -30.78 11.82 -0.96
CA ARG A 26 -31.32 11.46 0.35
C ARG A 26 -31.79 10.01 0.37
N LYS A 27 -32.55 9.58 -0.66
CA LYS A 27 -33.00 8.19 -0.79
C LYS A 27 -31.84 7.21 -0.96
N ASP A 28 -30.82 7.59 -1.73
CA ASP A 28 -29.61 6.77 -1.91
C ASP A 28 -28.84 6.64 -0.60
N ARG A 29 -28.73 7.73 0.18
CA ARG A 29 -28.11 7.68 1.52
C ARG A 29 -28.91 6.80 2.47
N GLU A 30 -30.23 6.98 2.53
CA GLU A 30 -31.12 6.14 3.34
C GLU A 30 -31.05 4.67 2.93
N ALA A 31 -30.92 4.37 1.63
CA ALA A 31 -30.77 3.00 1.12
C ALA A 31 -29.42 2.40 1.53
N ARG A 32 -28.32 3.15 1.40
CA ARG A 32 -26.99 2.71 1.85
C ARG A 32 -26.93 2.50 3.35
N GLU A 33 -27.53 3.39 4.14
CA GLU A 33 -27.59 3.24 5.60
C GLU A 33 -28.38 2.00 6.02
N LYS A 34 -29.48 1.68 5.31
CA LYS A 34 -30.26 0.45 5.54
C LYS A 34 -29.47 -0.80 5.15
N GLU A 35 -28.74 -0.76 4.04
CA GLU A 35 -27.87 -1.85 3.62
C GLU A 35 -26.72 -2.07 4.62
N ASP A 36 -26.06 -0.99 5.04
CA ASP A 36 -25.02 -1.04 6.07
C ASP A 36 -25.56 -1.55 7.41
N GLN A 37 -26.78 -1.16 7.80
CA GLN A 37 -27.45 -1.68 9.00
C GLN A 37 -27.76 -3.16 8.85
N TYR A 38 -28.31 -3.58 7.72
CA TYR A 38 -28.57 -4.99 7.42
C TYR A 38 -27.28 -5.83 7.51
N TRP A 39 -26.17 -5.34 6.94
CA TRP A 39 -24.88 -6.02 7.03
C TRP A 39 -24.32 -6.06 8.46
N ARG A 40 -24.45 -4.98 9.24
CA ARG A 40 -24.03 -4.96 10.65
C ARG A 40 -24.84 -5.91 11.52
N GLU A 41 -26.15 -6.00 11.29
CA GLU A 41 -27.02 -6.93 12.00
C GLU A 41 -26.72 -8.38 11.62
N ALA A 42 -26.43 -8.64 10.33
CA ALA A 42 -26.01 -9.96 9.84
C ALA A 42 -24.64 -10.41 10.36
N GLU A 43 -23.72 -9.48 10.61
CA GLU A 43 -22.39 -9.77 11.17
C GLU A 43 -22.47 -10.21 12.65
N GLY A 44 -23.57 -9.91 13.33
CA GLY A 44 -23.85 -10.33 14.70
C GLY A 44 -22.87 -9.75 15.74
N SER A 45 -22.88 -10.30 16.95
CA SER A 45 -21.96 -9.85 17.99
C SER A 45 -20.53 -10.27 17.67
N LYS A 46 -19.62 -9.30 17.48
CA LYS A 46 -18.18 -9.55 17.34
C LYS A 46 -17.69 -10.54 18.42
N SER A 47 -16.95 -11.56 17.99
CA SER A 47 -16.38 -12.55 18.91
C SER A 47 -15.48 -11.89 19.96
N ARG A 48 -15.29 -12.53 21.12
CA ARG A 48 -14.40 -12.02 22.18
C ARG A 48 -12.97 -11.77 21.68
N ALA A 49 -12.51 -12.56 20.72
CA ALA A 49 -11.21 -12.38 20.08
C ALA A 49 -11.17 -11.14 19.16
N ALA A 50 -12.23 -10.88 18.39
CA ALA A 50 -12.33 -9.68 17.57
C ALA A 50 -12.38 -8.40 18.44
N LYS A 51 -13.16 -8.42 19.53
CA LYS A 51 -13.20 -7.31 20.51
C LYS A 51 -11.85 -7.02 21.14
N LYS A 52 -11.11 -8.07 21.54
CA LYS A 52 -9.76 -7.91 22.10
C LYS A 52 -8.77 -7.33 21.09
N ARG A 53 -8.87 -7.72 19.81
CA ARG A 53 -8.01 -7.20 18.73
C ARG A 53 -8.31 -5.74 18.42
N GLU A 54 -9.58 -5.34 18.45
CA GLU A 54 -10.02 -3.95 18.26
C GLU A 54 -9.55 -3.05 19.41
N GLU A 55 -9.73 -3.47 20.67
CA GLU A 55 -9.24 -2.75 21.86
C GLU A 55 -7.71 -2.61 21.88
N GLU A 56 -6.97 -3.65 21.48
CA GLU A 56 -5.51 -3.57 21.37
C GLU A 56 -5.06 -2.67 20.21
N ALA A 57 -5.80 -2.66 19.09
CA ALA A 57 -5.54 -1.75 17.97
C ALA A 57 -5.84 -0.30 18.35
N GLU A 58 -6.93 -0.05 19.08
CA GLU A 58 -7.30 1.27 19.60
C GLU A 58 -6.24 1.79 20.58
N LYS A 59 -5.82 0.97 21.56
CA LYS A 59 -4.74 1.34 22.49
C LYS A 59 -3.40 1.61 21.79
N ARG A 60 -3.07 0.86 20.74
CA ARG A 60 -1.88 1.12 19.90
C ARG A 60 -2.03 2.41 19.09
N ALA A 61 -3.21 2.69 18.57
CA ALA A 61 -3.50 3.92 17.84
C ALA A 61 -3.43 5.15 18.76
N GLU A 62 -3.99 5.07 19.97
CA GLU A 62 -3.94 6.13 20.98
C GLU A 62 -2.49 6.41 21.42
N THR A 63 -1.70 5.37 21.69
CA THR A 63 -0.29 5.55 22.06
C THR A 63 0.54 6.10 20.89
N ALA A 64 0.26 5.70 19.66
CA ALA A 64 0.87 6.26 18.47
C ALA A 64 0.48 7.73 18.26
N ALA A 65 -0.79 8.09 18.49
CA ALA A 65 -1.29 9.46 18.39
C ALA A 65 -0.65 10.36 19.46
N LYS A 66 -0.60 9.90 20.72
CA LYS A 66 0.07 10.60 21.82
C LYS A 66 1.57 10.79 21.54
N LYS A 67 2.23 9.79 20.95
CA LYS A 67 3.64 9.89 20.54
C LYS A 67 3.84 10.84 19.37
N ALA A 68 2.92 10.87 18.41
CA ALA A 68 2.95 11.79 17.28
C ALA A 68 2.75 13.24 17.73
N GLU A 69 1.82 13.49 18.67
CA GLU A 69 1.61 14.80 19.27
C GLU A 69 2.86 15.27 20.04
N ALA A 70 3.43 14.40 20.89
CA ALA A 70 4.67 14.69 21.62
C ALA A 70 5.83 15.00 20.68
N ARG A 71 5.96 14.26 19.56
CA ARG A 71 6.97 14.54 18.54
C ARG A 71 6.72 15.88 17.84
N ARG A 72 5.47 16.23 17.57
CA ARG A 72 5.12 17.53 16.98
C ARG A 72 5.50 18.67 17.91
N LEU A 73 5.23 18.53 19.21
CA LEU A 73 5.61 19.55 20.21
C LEU A 73 7.13 19.69 20.31
N ALA A 74 7.86 18.57 20.36
CA ALA A 74 9.33 18.61 20.39
C ALA A 74 9.94 19.28 19.15
N LEU A 75 9.38 19.03 17.96
CA LEU A 75 9.83 19.72 16.73
C LEU A 75 9.55 21.23 16.80
N GLN A 76 8.42 21.65 17.37
CA GLN A 76 8.13 23.07 17.58
C GLN A 76 9.12 23.71 18.56
N GLU A 77 9.47 23.02 19.65
CA GLU A 77 10.48 23.49 20.60
C GLU A 77 11.87 23.57 19.96
N GLU A 78 12.27 22.59 19.15
CA GLU A 78 13.52 22.62 18.39
C GLU A 78 13.56 23.77 17.38
N GLU A 79 12.45 24.05 16.69
CA GLU A 79 12.35 25.17 15.76
C GLU A 79 12.43 26.52 16.49
N GLU A 80 11.79 26.67 17.65
CA GLU A 80 11.88 27.88 18.46
C GLU A 80 13.30 28.08 19.01
N LEU A 81 13.97 27.00 19.46
CA LEU A 81 15.38 27.04 19.83
C LEU A 81 16.29 27.39 18.65
N ALA A 82 16.02 26.83 17.47
CA ALA A 82 16.77 27.14 16.25
C ALA A 82 16.56 28.60 15.81
N LYS A 83 15.36 29.16 15.98
CA LYS A 83 15.08 30.58 15.76
C LYS A 83 15.78 31.46 16.79
N ALA A 84 15.84 31.04 18.06
CA ALA A 84 16.58 31.74 19.10
C ALA A 84 18.09 31.74 18.81
N LEU A 85 18.64 30.62 18.33
CA LEU A 85 20.05 30.49 17.95
C LEU A 85 20.39 31.25 16.65
N LYS A 86 19.43 31.39 15.73
CA LYS A 86 19.53 32.20 14.49
C LYS A 86 19.36 33.70 14.70
N LYS A 87 19.26 34.19 15.94
CA LYS A 87 19.48 35.62 16.25
C LYS A 87 20.93 35.82 16.70
N PRO A 88 21.91 35.87 15.77
CA PRO A 88 23.23 36.33 16.13
C PRO A 88 23.12 37.84 16.39
N ASP A 89 23.27 38.25 17.64
CA ASP A 89 23.69 39.61 17.92
C ASP A 89 25.03 39.83 17.24
N LYS A 90 25.02 40.51 16.08
CA LYS A 90 26.19 40.83 15.23
C LYS A 90 27.24 41.74 15.90
N LYS A 91 27.24 41.84 17.23
CA LYS A 91 28.20 42.59 18.04
C LYS A 91 28.94 41.74 19.08
N ALA A 92 28.68 40.43 19.17
CA ALA A 92 29.36 39.54 20.14
C ALA A 92 30.50 38.70 19.53
N ASP A 93 30.79 38.83 18.23
CA ASP A 93 31.72 37.93 17.51
C ASP A 93 33.08 38.57 17.20
N ARG A 94 33.45 39.64 17.92
CA ARG A 94 34.79 40.23 17.85
C ARG A 94 35.33 40.33 19.27
N VAL A 95 36.35 39.52 19.53
CA VAL A 95 37.05 39.30 20.81
C VAL A 95 36.43 38.19 21.66
N SER A 96 36.75 36.94 21.32
CA SER A 96 36.76 35.83 22.27
C SER A 96 37.81 36.11 23.34
N ILE A 97 37.44 36.86 24.37
CA ILE A 97 38.21 36.97 25.60
C ILE A 97 38.17 35.56 26.23
N PRO A 98 39.32 34.95 26.57
CA PRO A 98 39.30 33.70 27.33
C PRO A 98 38.59 33.99 28.65
N VAL A 99 37.36 33.47 28.79
CA VAL A 99 36.60 33.53 30.03
C VAL A 99 37.44 32.83 31.07
N LYS A 100 37.88 33.57 32.09
CA LYS A 100 38.62 33.00 33.22
C LYS A 100 37.64 32.16 34.03
N VAL A 101 37.58 30.88 33.72
CA VAL A 101 36.73 29.91 34.42
C VAL A 101 37.30 29.71 35.81
N THR A 102 36.46 29.86 36.84
CA THR A 102 36.87 29.61 38.23
C THR A 102 37.13 28.12 38.44
N GLU A 103 38.00 27.75 39.38
CA GLU A 103 38.35 26.34 39.62
C GLU A 103 37.11 25.46 39.94
N ALA A 104 36.12 26.02 40.63
CA ALA A 104 34.86 25.34 40.94
C ALA A 104 34.06 24.99 39.67
N GLU A 105 34.08 25.87 38.68
CA GLU A 105 33.35 25.71 37.42
C GLU A 105 34.05 24.71 36.48
N LEU A 106 35.40 24.65 36.54
CA LEU A 106 36.20 23.59 35.91
C LEU A 106 35.94 22.19 36.52
N ARG A 107 35.78 22.09 37.85
CA ARG A 107 35.42 20.81 38.50
C ARG A 107 34.03 20.36 38.12
N ARG A 108 33.04 21.26 38.16
CA ARG A 108 31.67 20.96 37.75
C ARG A 108 31.59 20.49 36.29
N ARG A 109 32.32 21.15 35.38
CA ARG A 109 32.38 20.75 33.97
C ARG A 109 33.02 19.37 33.78
N ARG A 110 34.07 19.05 34.53
CA ARG A 110 34.70 17.71 34.50
C ARG A 110 33.78 16.64 35.05
N GLU A 111 33.03 16.92 36.11
CA GLU A 111 32.03 16.01 36.66
C GLU A 111 30.88 15.77 35.67
N GLU A 112 30.36 16.84 35.05
CA GLU A 112 29.33 16.74 34.01
C GLU A 112 29.84 15.97 32.78
N GLU A 113 31.09 16.18 32.35
CA GLU A 113 31.72 15.41 31.27
C GLU A 113 31.90 13.93 31.66
N GLN A 114 32.32 13.62 32.88
CA GLN A 114 32.44 12.24 33.38
C GLN A 114 31.07 11.54 33.45
N VAL A 115 30.04 12.22 33.94
CA VAL A 115 28.66 11.69 33.97
C VAL A 115 28.13 11.48 32.55
N ALA A 116 28.41 12.41 31.62
CA ALA A 116 28.04 12.25 30.22
C ALA A 116 28.75 11.07 29.55
N ILE A 117 30.03 10.86 29.84
CA ILE A 117 30.80 9.70 29.35
C ILE A 117 30.24 8.40 29.93
N GLN A 118 29.95 8.36 31.24
CA GLN A 118 29.36 7.17 31.89
C GLN A 118 27.99 6.85 31.31
N ARG A 119 27.13 7.86 31.10
CA ARG A 119 25.81 7.69 30.49
C ARG A 119 25.91 7.17 29.05
N ARG A 120 26.84 7.70 28.24
CA ARG A 120 27.09 7.20 26.88
C ARG A 120 27.59 5.76 26.90
N ALA A 121 28.51 5.43 27.80
CA ALA A 121 29.01 4.06 27.97
C ALA A 121 27.91 3.08 28.41
N GLU A 122 27.00 3.50 29.29
CA GLU A 122 25.84 2.70 29.70
C GLU A 122 24.84 2.51 28.55
N GLU A 123 24.57 3.57 27.77
CA GLU A 123 23.71 3.50 26.58
C GLU A 123 24.31 2.59 25.50
N GLU A 124 25.64 2.62 25.29
CA GLU A 124 26.34 1.71 24.38
C GLU A 124 26.29 0.26 24.87
N LYS A 125 26.55 0.00 26.16
CA LYS A 125 26.40 -1.34 26.74
C LYS A 125 24.97 -1.87 26.61
N ARG A 126 23.97 -1.02 26.83
CA ARG A 126 22.55 -1.37 26.65
C ARG A 126 22.21 -1.66 25.19
N ARG A 127 22.81 -0.92 24.25
CA ARG A 127 22.65 -1.17 22.81
C ARG A 127 23.31 -2.51 22.42
N GLN A 128 24.53 -2.78 22.90
CA GLN A 128 25.22 -4.04 22.66
C GLN A 128 24.44 -5.23 23.24
N ALA A 129 23.91 -5.12 24.46
CA ALA A 129 23.07 -6.17 25.06
C ALA A 129 21.79 -6.46 24.26
N ARG A 130 21.18 -5.43 23.64
CA ARG A 130 20.02 -5.61 22.75
C ARG A 130 20.38 -6.34 21.46
N VAL A 131 21.48 -5.95 20.84
CA VAL A 131 21.95 -6.59 19.60
C VAL A 131 22.36 -8.04 19.86
N ALA A 132 23.06 -8.32 20.97
CA ALA A 132 23.44 -9.69 21.32
C ALA A 132 22.21 -10.61 21.54
N ALA A 133 21.15 -10.09 22.17
CA ALA A 133 19.91 -10.84 22.35
C ALA A 133 19.17 -11.14 21.02
N GLU A 134 19.29 -10.24 20.05
CA GLU A 134 18.70 -10.41 18.71
C GLU A 134 19.50 -11.45 17.90
N GLU A 135 20.84 -11.39 17.93
CA GLU A 135 21.71 -12.37 17.27
C GLU A 135 21.57 -13.78 17.86
N GLU A 136 21.44 -13.90 19.19
CA GLU A 136 21.18 -15.19 19.85
C GLU A 136 19.80 -15.75 19.48
N TYR A 137 18.78 -14.90 19.40
CA TYR A 137 17.45 -15.30 18.95
C TYR A 137 17.44 -15.73 17.49
N GLU A 138 18.09 -14.97 16.60
CA GLU A 138 18.28 -15.33 15.21
C GLU A 138 18.98 -16.68 15.10
N ARG A 139 20.07 -16.91 15.85
CA ARG A 139 20.77 -18.20 15.85
C ARG A 139 19.90 -19.37 16.31
N MET A 140 19.01 -19.16 17.28
CA MET A 140 18.06 -20.20 17.73
C MET A 140 16.94 -20.45 16.71
N VAL A 141 16.48 -19.42 16.00
CA VAL A 141 15.40 -19.53 15.01
C VAL A 141 15.91 -20.04 13.67
N LEU A 142 17.12 -19.65 13.25
CA LEU A 142 17.79 -20.08 12.02
C LEU A 142 18.51 -21.44 12.17
N VAL A 143 18.18 -22.24 13.18
CA VAL A 143 18.61 -23.64 13.21
C VAL A 143 17.92 -24.36 12.04
N THR A 144 18.66 -24.50 10.94
CA THR A 144 18.20 -25.20 9.75
C THR A 144 17.86 -26.64 10.12
N ASN A 145 16.61 -27.03 9.85
CA ASN A 145 16.14 -28.38 10.12
C ASN A 145 16.72 -29.34 9.07
N THR A 146 17.85 -29.96 9.40
CA THR A 146 18.55 -30.92 8.55
C THR A 146 17.80 -32.25 8.35
N ASN A 147 16.69 -32.48 9.05
CA ASN A 147 15.81 -33.63 8.79
C ASN A 147 14.88 -33.40 7.58
N ARG A 148 14.90 -32.20 6.99
CA ARG A 148 14.10 -31.83 5.82
C ARG A 148 14.99 -31.29 4.69
N ASP A 149 16.21 -31.80 4.59
CA ASP A 149 17.04 -31.55 3.42
C ASP A 149 16.50 -32.36 2.23
N ASP A 150 15.71 -31.70 1.38
CA ASP A 150 15.17 -32.25 0.12
C ASP A 150 16.27 -32.38 -0.97
N SER A 151 17.55 -32.28 -0.59
CA SER A 151 18.70 -32.40 -1.49
C SER A 151 18.95 -33.84 -1.96
N ILE A 152 18.39 -34.83 -1.25
CA ILE A 152 18.42 -36.23 -1.64
C ILE A 152 17.15 -36.56 -2.42
N ILE A 153 17.27 -36.60 -3.74
CA ILE A 153 16.17 -37.03 -4.63
C ILE A 153 16.15 -38.55 -4.65
N GLU A 154 15.32 -39.16 -3.79
CA GLU A 154 15.04 -40.59 -3.84
C GLU A 154 14.02 -40.88 -4.95
N ALA A 155 14.41 -41.70 -5.94
CA ALA A 155 13.52 -42.22 -6.97
C ALA A 155 13.75 -43.72 -7.11
N ARG A 156 12.66 -44.51 -7.18
CA ARG A 156 12.72 -45.98 -7.27
C ARG A 156 12.53 -46.50 -8.69
N SER A 157 12.15 -45.64 -9.64
CA SER A 157 12.02 -45.96 -11.06
C SER A 157 12.67 -44.89 -11.94
N VAL A 158 13.00 -45.25 -13.18
CA VAL A 158 13.58 -44.33 -14.17
C VAL A 158 12.63 -43.18 -14.48
N ASP A 159 11.32 -43.45 -14.57
CA ASP A 159 10.30 -42.43 -14.83
C ASP A 159 10.13 -41.46 -13.65
N GLU A 160 10.25 -41.96 -12.42
CA GLU A 160 10.21 -41.13 -11.21
C GLU A 160 11.46 -40.23 -11.10
N ALA A 161 12.63 -40.77 -11.45
CA ALA A 161 13.87 -40.00 -11.51
C ALA A 161 13.77 -38.89 -12.57
N LEU A 162 13.26 -39.21 -13.76
CA LEU A 162 13.02 -38.23 -14.81
C LEU A 162 12.04 -37.15 -14.35
N ALA A 163 10.89 -37.51 -13.76
CA ALA A 163 9.89 -36.55 -13.29
C ALA A 163 10.42 -35.59 -12.21
N ARG A 164 11.32 -36.05 -11.32
CA ARG A 164 11.93 -35.22 -10.27
C ARG A 164 13.08 -34.35 -10.76
N LEU A 165 13.81 -34.79 -11.78
CA LEU A 165 14.89 -34.03 -12.41
C LEU A 165 14.38 -33.05 -13.48
N THR A 166 13.24 -33.34 -14.09
CA THR A 166 12.55 -32.37 -14.95
C THR A 166 11.97 -31.29 -14.06
N VAL A 167 12.66 -30.15 -13.98
CA VAL A 167 12.05 -28.88 -13.60
C VAL A 167 11.04 -28.58 -14.68
N ALA A 168 9.85 -29.16 -14.58
CA ALA A 168 8.76 -28.80 -15.45
C ALA A 168 8.58 -27.29 -15.31
N GLU A 169 8.65 -26.57 -16.44
CA GLU A 169 8.02 -25.26 -16.61
C GLU A 169 6.50 -25.42 -16.46
N ASN A 170 6.05 -25.95 -15.33
CA ASN A 170 4.70 -25.87 -14.86
C ASN A 170 4.52 -24.46 -14.29
N LEU A 171 4.65 -23.46 -15.16
CA LEU A 171 3.93 -22.22 -14.95
C LEU A 171 2.47 -22.65 -14.73
N PRO A 172 1.82 -22.25 -13.63
CA PRO A 172 0.48 -22.68 -13.33
C PRO A 172 -0.39 -22.46 -14.56
N VAL A 173 -0.95 -23.52 -15.13
CA VAL A 173 -1.97 -23.39 -16.18
C VAL A 173 -3.07 -22.53 -15.58
N ASP A 174 -3.10 -21.26 -16.00
CA ASP A 174 -3.96 -20.23 -15.42
C ASP A 174 -5.41 -20.62 -15.67
N LYS A 175 -6.05 -21.12 -14.61
CA LYS A 175 -7.43 -21.61 -14.56
C LYS A 175 -8.48 -20.51 -14.77
N HIS A 176 -8.07 -19.29 -15.09
CA HIS A 176 -8.99 -18.17 -15.35
C HIS A 176 -9.20 -17.97 -16.86
N PRO A 177 -10.28 -18.54 -17.45
CA PRO A 177 -10.64 -18.27 -18.84
C PRO A 177 -10.85 -16.77 -19.09
N GLU A 178 -11.32 -16.02 -18.08
CA GLU A 178 -11.52 -14.57 -18.15
C GLU A 178 -10.21 -13.78 -18.29
N LYS A 179 -9.13 -14.23 -17.63
CA LYS A 179 -7.80 -13.59 -17.76
C LYS A 179 -7.15 -13.97 -19.09
N ARG A 180 -7.33 -15.21 -19.55
CA ARG A 180 -6.88 -15.65 -20.88
C ARG A 180 -7.55 -14.85 -21.99
N LEU A 181 -8.86 -14.62 -21.91
CA LEU A 181 -9.62 -13.81 -22.88
C LEU A 181 -9.00 -12.42 -23.09
N LYS A 182 -8.69 -11.73 -21.99
CA LYS A 182 -8.11 -10.38 -22.03
C LYS A 182 -6.65 -10.39 -22.47
N ALA A 183 -5.87 -11.38 -22.03
CA ALA A 183 -4.47 -11.52 -22.42
C ALA A 183 -4.32 -11.89 -23.91
N SER A 184 -5.11 -12.85 -24.40
CA SER A 184 -5.12 -13.26 -25.81
C SER A 184 -5.62 -12.14 -26.71
N PHE A 185 -6.66 -11.41 -26.30
CA PHE A 185 -7.13 -10.25 -27.05
C PHE A 185 -6.07 -9.15 -27.14
N LYS A 186 -5.38 -8.86 -26.03
CA LYS A 186 -4.31 -7.86 -26.00
C LYS A 186 -3.13 -8.25 -26.89
N ALA A 187 -2.69 -9.51 -26.84
CA ALA A 187 -1.63 -10.01 -27.72
C ALA A 187 -2.01 -9.93 -29.20
N PHE A 188 -3.26 -10.25 -29.53
CA PHE A 188 -3.79 -10.13 -30.89
C PHE A 188 -3.94 -8.66 -31.33
N GLU A 189 -4.36 -7.76 -30.43
CA GLU A 189 -4.44 -6.32 -30.69
C GLU A 189 -3.05 -5.75 -31.00
N GLU A 190 -2.02 -6.10 -30.23
CA GLU A 190 -0.66 -5.60 -30.45
C GLU A 190 -0.05 -6.08 -31.78
N TYR A 191 -0.41 -7.28 -32.24
CA TYR A 191 0.05 -7.82 -33.53
C TYR A 191 -0.73 -7.26 -34.74
N GLU A 192 -2.05 -7.19 -34.65
CA GLU A 192 -2.89 -6.79 -35.79
C GLU A 192 -3.04 -5.27 -35.91
N LEU A 193 -2.90 -4.50 -34.83
CA LEU A 193 -3.05 -3.03 -34.87
C LEU A 193 -2.03 -2.34 -35.80
N PRO A 194 -0.74 -2.69 -35.83
CA PRO A 194 0.21 -2.13 -36.79
C PRO A 194 -0.10 -2.53 -38.24
N ARG A 195 -0.51 -3.78 -38.46
CA ARG A 195 -0.87 -4.32 -39.78
C ARG A 195 -2.08 -3.61 -40.37
N LEU A 196 -3.13 -3.44 -39.57
CA LEU A 196 -4.34 -2.73 -39.96
C LEU A 196 -4.11 -1.24 -40.22
N LYS A 197 -3.19 -0.60 -39.48
CA LYS A 197 -2.79 0.79 -39.72
C LYS A 197 -2.02 0.95 -41.02
N ALA A 198 -1.24 -0.05 -41.43
CA ALA A 198 -0.53 -0.05 -42.70
C ALA A 198 -1.48 -0.27 -43.89
N ASP A 199 -2.43 -1.19 -43.76
CA ASP A 199 -3.37 -1.53 -44.84
C ASP A 199 -4.43 -0.44 -45.08
N LYS A 200 -4.87 0.24 -44.02
CA LYS A 200 -5.95 1.24 -44.09
C LYS A 200 -5.61 2.49 -43.28
N PRO A 201 -4.64 3.31 -43.71
CA PRO A 201 -4.31 4.54 -43.00
C PRO A 201 -5.53 5.50 -42.99
N GLY A 202 -5.75 6.19 -41.87
CA GLY A 202 -6.79 7.23 -41.73
C GLY A 202 -8.03 6.86 -40.92
N LEU A 203 -8.16 5.62 -40.44
CA LEU A 203 -9.24 5.24 -39.52
C LEU A 203 -8.96 5.74 -38.08
N THR A 204 -10.00 6.00 -37.31
CA THR A 204 -9.85 6.36 -35.88
C THR A 204 -9.46 5.13 -35.05
N HIS A 205 -8.76 5.34 -33.93
CA HIS A 205 -8.29 4.25 -33.07
C HIS A 205 -9.44 3.33 -32.59
N THR A 206 -10.61 3.90 -32.33
CA THR A 206 -11.82 3.15 -31.95
C THR A 206 -12.31 2.24 -33.07
N GLN A 207 -12.27 2.69 -34.33
CA GLN A 207 -12.68 1.89 -35.47
C GLN A 207 -11.71 0.73 -35.75
N TYR A 208 -10.40 0.93 -35.56
CA TYR A 208 -9.45 -0.20 -35.62
C TYR A 208 -9.72 -1.22 -34.51
N LYS A 209 -9.97 -0.76 -33.28
CA LYS A 209 -10.33 -1.66 -32.16
C LYS A 209 -11.57 -2.49 -32.46
N ASP A 210 -12.62 -1.90 -33.03
CA ASP A 210 -13.84 -2.64 -33.42
C ASP A 210 -13.57 -3.66 -34.52
N MET A 211 -12.67 -3.36 -35.47
CA MET A 211 -12.29 -4.28 -36.54
C MET A 211 -11.41 -5.43 -36.02
N ILE A 212 -10.45 -5.13 -35.14
CA ILE A 212 -9.61 -6.11 -34.44
C ILE A 212 -10.48 -7.01 -33.57
N TRP A 213 -11.46 -6.47 -32.84
CA TRP A 213 -12.40 -7.25 -32.04
C TRP A 213 -13.25 -8.21 -32.89
N LYS A 214 -13.68 -7.79 -34.09
CA LYS A 214 -14.41 -8.65 -35.03
C LYS A 214 -13.53 -9.75 -35.62
N LEU A 215 -12.28 -9.45 -35.95
CA LEU A 215 -11.30 -10.44 -36.41
C LEU A 215 -10.99 -11.44 -35.30
N TRP A 216 -10.70 -10.94 -34.10
CA TRP A 216 -10.35 -11.74 -32.93
C TRP A 216 -11.47 -12.70 -32.51
N LYS A 217 -12.75 -12.29 -32.57
CA LYS A 217 -13.88 -13.21 -32.33
C LYS A 217 -13.89 -14.43 -33.26
N LYS A 218 -13.36 -14.29 -34.48
CA LYS A 218 -13.24 -15.35 -35.49
C LYS A 218 -11.88 -16.05 -35.46
N SER A 219 -10.89 -15.51 -34.75
CA SER A 219 -9.53 -16.06 -34.70
C SER A 219 -9.48 -17.35 -33.87
N PRO A 220 -8.58 -18.28 -34.23
CA PRO A 220 -8.32 -19.49 -33.44
C PRO A 220 -7.68 -19.18 -32.06
N ASP A 221 -7.12 -17.98 -31.89
CA ASP A 221 -6.51 -17.50 -30.64
C ASP A 221 -7.55 -17.03 -29.60
N ASN A 222 -8.84 -17.08 -29.93
CA ASN A 222 -9.89 -16.83 -28.95
C ASN A 222 -10.10 -18.10 -28.10
N PRO A 223 -9.83 -18.07 -26.78
CA PRO A 223 -10.00 -19.22 -25.91
C PRO A 223 -11.43 -19.78 -25.91
N LEU A 224 -12.44 -18.98 -26.30
CA LEU A 224 -13.83 -19.43 -26.45
C LEU A 224 -14.06 -20.35 -27.65
N ASN A 225 -13.27 -20.20 -28.73
CA ASN A 225 -13.36 -21.05 -29.91
C ASN A 225 -12.60 -22.38 -29.71
N GLN A 226 -11.59 -22.39 -28.84
CA GLN A 226 -10.81 -23.60 -28.53
C GLN A 226 -11.52 -24.59 -27.59
N VAL A 227 -12.59 -24.18 -26.89
CA VAL A 227 -13.37 -25.09 -26.03
C VAL A 227 -14.32 -25.98 -26.84
N ALA A 228 -14.59 -25.63 -28.10
CA ALA A 228 -15.49 -26.38 -28.98
C ALA A 228 -14.81 -27.59 -29.65
N ASP A 229 -13.49 -27.59 -29.77
CA ASP A 229 -12.69 -28.67 -30.38
C ASP A 229 -12.04 -29.56 -29.32
N LYS A 230 -12.86 -30.16 -28.46
CA LYS A 230 -12.39 -31.27 -27.60
C LYS A 230 -13.29 -32.49 -27.82
N PRO A 231 -12.76 -33.60 -28.38
CA PRO A 231 -13.51 -34.84 -28.53
C PRO A 231 -13.86 -35.48 -27.17
#